data_AF-A0A1R0ZZD8-F1
#
_entry.id   AF-A0A1R0ZZD8-F1
#
_cell.length_a   1.000
_cell.length_b   1.000
_cell.length_c   1.000
_cell.angle_alpha   90.00
_cell.angle_beta   90.00
_cell.angle_gamma   90.00
#
_symmetry.space_group_name_H-M   'P 1'
#
loop_
_entity.id
_entity.type
_entity.pdbx_description
1 polymer ?
#
loop_
_entity_poly.entity_id
_entity_poly.type
_entity_poly.pdbx_seq_one_letter_code
_entity_poly.pdbx_strand_id
1 'polypeptide(L)' 'MITTVPRENDQLFFIDKEVIIVKVYLNFQLAKVRYLSTTDTFMVDFHVLQPYVDERSSLSISLLGGVL' A
#
# COMPACT_ATOMS: atom_id res chain seq x y z
N MET A 1 -10.36 -13.08 7.09
CA MET A 1 -9.66 -12.83 5.82
C MET A 1 -8.25 -13.34 5.99
N ILE A 2 -7.73 -14.16 5.07
CA ILE A 2 -6.37 -14.70 5.20
C ILE A 2 -5.43 -13.56 4.79
N THR A 3 -4.80 -12.91 5.78
CA THR A 3 -3.73 -11.93 5.54
C THR A 3 -2.48 -12.70 5.15
N THR A 4 -2.34 -13.02 3.87
CA THR A 4 -1.09 -13.57 3.35
C THR A 4 -0.03 -12.48 3.42
N VAL A 5 1.06 -12.77 4.11
CA VAL A 5 2.25 -11.90 4.14
C VAL A 5 2.73 -11.66 2.71
N PRO A 6 2.86 -10.40 2.25
CA PRO A 6 3.32 -10.09 0.91
C PRO A 6 4.75 -10.59 0.66
N ARG A 7 5.09 -10.81 -0.60
CA ARG A 7 6.42 -11.26 -1.05
C ARG A 7 7.02 -10.25 -2.02
N GLU A 8 8.34 -10.27 -2.14
CA GLU A 8 9.03 -9.46 -3.13
C GLU A 8 8.52 -9.76 -4.54
N ASN A 9 8.33 -8.70 -5.33
CA ASN A 9 7.72 -8.68 -6.65
C ASN A 9 6.21 -8.96 -6.72
N ASP A 10 5.52 -9.16 -5.59
CA ASP A 10 4.06 -9.14 -5.60
C ASP A 10 3.56 -7.77 -6.10
N GLN A 11 2.53 -7.81 -6.92
CA GLN A 11 1.75 -6.63 -7.31
C GLN A 11 0.48 -6.58 -6.47
N LEU A 12 0.34 -5.50 -5.71
CA LEU A 12 -0.77 -5.27 -4.80
C LEU A 12 -1.26 -3.83 -4.97
N PHE A 13 -2.38 -3.51 -4.34
CA PHE A 13 -2.94 -2.17 -4.31
C PHE A 13 -2.67 -1.53 -2.95
N PHE A 14 -2.12 -0.32 -2.98
CA PHE A 14 -2.15 0.62 -1.87
C PHE A 14 -3.27 1.63 -2.17
N ILE A 15 -4.41 1.46 -1.49
CA ILE A 15 -5.66 2.19 -1.78
C ILE A 15 -6.13 1.91 -3.23
N ASP A 16 -6.08 2.91 -4.11
CA ASP A 16 -6.49 2.83 -5.51
C ASP A 16 -5.30 2.73 -6.47
N LYS A 17 -4.07 2.65 -5.95
CA LYS A 17 -2.84 2.63 -6.74
C LYS A 17 -2.12 1.30 -6.63
N GLU A 18 -1.80 0.73 -7.77
CA GLU A 18 -1.00 -0.48 -7.85
C GLU A 18 0.46 -0.20 -7.49
N VAL A 19 1.04 -1.09 -6.69
CA VAL A 19 2.41 -1.04 -6.21
C VAL A 19 3.08 -2.40 -6.36
N ILE A 20 4.39 -2.38 -6.58
CA ILE A 20 5.25 -3.57 -6.55
C ILE A 20 5.98 -3.62 -5.21
N ILE A 21 5.95 -4.78 -4.55
CA ILE A 21 6.78 -5.02 -3.37
C ILE A 21 8.25 -5.11 -3.77
N VAL A 22 9.07 -4.23 -3.21
CA VAL A 22 10.52 -4.24 -3.39
C VAL A 22 11.20 -5.04 -2.30
N LYS A 23 10.71 -4.96 -1.06
CA LYS A 23 11.26 -5.68 0.10
C LYS A 23 10.24 -5.77 1.23
N VAL A 24 10.26 -6.85 2.00
CA VAL A 24 9.39 -7.04 3.17
C VAL A 24 10.21 -7.12 4.45
N TYR A 25 9.78 -6.41 5.48
CA TYR A 25 10.38 -6.35 6.81
C TYR A 25 9.41 -6.93 7.85
N LEU A 26 9.40 -8.26 7.95
CA LEU A 26 8.41 -9.01 8.74
C LEU A 26 8.31 -8.58 10.20
N ASN A 27 9.46 -8.36 10.86
CA ASN A 27 9.51 -7.98 12.27
C ASN A 27 8.84 -6.62 12.56
N PHE A 28 8.76 -5.76 11.55
CA PHE A 28 8.17 -4.42 11.65
C PHE A 28 6.80 -4.34 10.97
N GLN A 29 6.36 -5.41 10.32
CA GLN A 29 5.15 -5.46 9.52
C GLN A 29 5.13 -4.41 8.38
N LEU A 30 6.31 -4.06 7.87
CA LEU A 30 6.47 -3.06 6.81
C LEU A 30 6.83 -3.70 5.47
N ALA A 31 6.36 -3.08 4.40
CA ALA A 31 6.82 -3.34 3.04
C ALA A 31 7.42 -2.06 2.45
N LYS A 32 8.57 -2.21 1.79
CA LYS A 32 9.08 -1.22 0.84
C LYS A 32 8.40 -1.47 -0.49
N VAL A 33 7.76 -0.46 -1.03
CA VAL A 33 6.99 -0.54 -2.27
C VAL A 33 7.37 0.59 -3.22
N ARG A 34 7.00 0.44 -4.49
CA ARG A 34 7.00 1.53 -5.48
C ARG A 34 5.78 1.44 -6.36
N TYR A 35 5.36 2.58 -6.91
CA TYR A 35 4.36 2.56 -7.98
C TYR A 35 4.93 1.97 -9.26
N LEU A 36 4.07 1.44 -10.13
CA LEU A 36 4.50 0.88 -11.42
C LEU A 36 5.16 1.93 -12.31
N SER A 37 4.67 3.17 -12.27
CA SER A 37 5.13 4.30 -13.09
C SER A 37 6.37 5.01 -12.57
N THR A 38 6.84 4.70 -11.35
CA THR A 38 7.94 5.42 -10.70
C THR A 38 9.02 4.47 -10.20
N THR A 39 10.26 4.97 -10.12
CA THR A 39 11.36 4.29 -9.44
C THR A 39 11.41 4.60 -7.95
N ASP A 40 10.74 5.68 -7.52
CA ASP A 40 10.70 6.11 -6.13
C ASP A 40 10.01 5.07 -5.26
N THR A 41 10.60 4.83 -4.10
CA THR A 41 10.14 3.83 -3.15
C THR A 41 9.76 4.47 -1.83
N PHE A 42 8.74 3.92 -1.19
CA PHE A 42 8.28 4.33 0.13
C PHE A 42 7.93 3.11 0.98
N MET A 43 7.71 3.33 2.27
CA MET A 43 7.39 2.28 3.25
C MET A 43 5.91 2.36 3.61
N VAL A 44 5.25 1.21 3.71
CA VAL A 44 3.87 1.08 4.19
C VAL A 44 3.75 -0.06 5.19
N ASP A 45 2.74 -0.01 6.06
CA ASP A 45 2.27 -1.19 6.77
C ASP A 45 1.78 -2.21 5.73
N PHE A 46 2.29 -3.44 5.74
CA PHE A 46 1.92 -4.36 4.67
C PHE A 46 0.45 -4.80 4.75
N HIS A 47 -0.25 -4.58 5.87
CA HIS A 47 -1.68 -4.91 6.03
C HIS A 47 -2.60 -3.94 5.31
N VAL A 48 -2.11 -2.76 4.91
CA VAL A 48 -2.89 -1.82 4.08
C VAL A 48 -2.86 -2.20 2.59
N LEU A 49 -2.07 -3.21 2.22
CA LEU A 49 -1.96 -3.70 0.86
C LEU A 49 -3.01 -4.77 0.60
N GLN A 50 -3.67 -4.67 -0.55
CA GLN A 50 -4.76 -5.58 -0.93
C GLN A 50 -4.53 -6.15 -2.35
N PRO A 51 -5.02 -7.37 -2.63
CA PRO A 51 -4.92 -7.95 -3.96
C PRO A 51 -5.89 -7.32 -4.98
N TYR A 52 -6.82 -6.49 -4.53
CA TYR A 52 -7.78 -5.76 -5.35
C TYR A 52 -7.84 -4.29 -4.92
N VAL A 53 -8.28 -3.43 -5.84
CA VAL A 53 -8.53 -2.00 -5.58
C VAL A 53 -9.55 -1.88 -4.44
N ASP A 54 -9.19 -1.12 -3.41
CA ASP A 54 -10.12 -0.78 -2.35
C ASP A 54 -10.66 0.65 -2.55
N GLU A 55 -11.79 0.75 -3.24
CA GLU A 55 -12.48 2.02 -3.47
C GLU A 55 -13.04 2.63 -2.16
N ARG A 56 -13.19 1.83 -1.09
CA ARG A 56 -13.73 2.28 0.21
C ARG A 56 -12.68 2.97 1.08
N SER A 57 -11.40 2.80 0.76
CA SER A 57 -10.27 3.34 1.52
C SER A 57 -9.89 4.78 1.14
N SER A 58 -10.61 5.42 0.23
CA SER A 58 -10.43 6.84 -0.07
C SER A 58 -11.02 7.71 1.05
N LEU A 59 -10.18 8.10 2.01
CA LEU A 59 -10.52 9.19 2.93
C LEU A 59 -10.53 10.49 2.12
N SER A 60 -11.72 11.03 1.86
CA SER A 60 -11.84 12.38 1.29
C SER A 60 -11.03 13.35 2.13
N ILE A 61 -10.19 14.18 1.52
CA ILE A 61 -9.42 15.21 2.22
C ILE A 61 -10.33 16.18 2.99
N SER A 62 -11.58 16.34 2.55
CA SER A 62 -12.60 17.11 3.25
C SER A 62 -12.96 16.54 4.63
N LEU A 63 -12.72 15.25 4.88
CA LEU A 63 -12.92 14.58 6.17
C LEU A 63 -11.73 14.78 7.13
N LEU A 64 -10.57 15.17 6.63
CA LEU A 64 -9.37 15.44 7.44
C LEU A 64 -9.32 16.87 7.98
N GLY A 65 -10.39 17.65 7.82
CA GLY A 65 -10.54 18.96 8.45
C GLY A 65 -9.54 20.01 7.96
N GLY A 66 -9.07 19.91 6.71
CA GLY A 66 -8.29 20.97 6.08
C GLY A 66 -9.18 22.20 5.82
N VAL A 67 -9.20 23.13 6.78
CA VAL A 67 -9.72 24.48 6.57
C VAL A 67 -8.74 25.17 5.61
N LEU A 68 -9.22 25.53 4.41
CA LEU A 68 -8.52 26.43 3.48
C LEU A 68 -8.35 27.83 4.09
#